data_AF-A0A2A4ZZZ9-F1
#
_entry.id   AF-A0A2A4ZZZ9-F1
#
_cell.length_a   1.000
_cell.length_b   1.000
_cell.length_c   1.000
_cell.angle_alpha   90.00
_cell.angle_beta   90.00
_cell.angle_gamma   90.00
#
_symmetry.space_group_name_H-M   'P 1'
#
loop_
_entity.id
_entity.type
_entity.pdbx_description
1 polymer ?
#
loop_
_entity_poly.entity_id
_entity_poly.type
_entity_poly.pdbx_seq_one_letter_code
_entity_poly.pdbx_strand_id
1 'polypeptide(L)'
;MSGFNFNNTGDVSVDAGGDVVAGDKVTTTNTSTNNITNNYGFAQEEEKQQFLQKMDELRNYAKEINSRVDDLEGVDDDQKEALEDELTEQIKAIRQLKKVADQVEAGSEVAPGIASQIEKQVDFISNGLDKLNQLGEKSSNFMETVGNVLIKASPLLLSARHLFGIP
;
A
#
# COMPACT_ATOMS: atom_id res chain seq x y z
N MET A 1 63.12 -11.42 -25.73
CA MET A 1 62.15 -12.12 -26.60
C MET A 1 60.79 -11.56 -26.21
N SER A 2 60.26 -10.61 -26.99
CA SER A 2 59.32 -10.87 -28.10
C SER A 2 57.96 -11.35 -27.59
N GLY A 3 56.95 -10.48 -27.68
CA GLY A 3 55.60 -10.79 -27.18
C GLY A 3 54.60 -9.62 -27.20
N PHE A 4 54.78 -8.60 -28.06
CA PHE A 4 53.66 -7.71 -28.36
C PHE A 4 52.64 -8.45 -29.22
N ASN A 5 51.38 -8.47 -28.80
CA ASN A 5 50.25 -8.77 -29.69
C ASN A 5 49.29 -7.59 -29.67
N PHE A 6 49.39 -6.74 -30.68
CA PHE A 6 48.38 -5.72 -30.97
C PHE A 6 47.42 -6.26 -32.02
N ASN A 7 46.14 -6.39 -31.67
CA ASN A 7 45.03 -5.97 -32.52
C ASN A 7 43.87 -5.63 -31.54
N ASN A 8 43.38 -4.39 -31.47
CA ASN A 8 42.61 -3.67 -32.51
C ASN A 8 41.24 -4.37 -32.70
N THR A 9 40.08 -3.70 -32.59
CA THR A 9 39.79 -2.35 -33.10
C THR A 9 38.67 -1.65 -32.31
N GLY A 10 38.76 -0.31 -32.13
CA GLY A 10 37.68 0.53 -31.58
C GLY A 10 38.15 1.88 -31.02
N ASP A 11 38.32 2.88 -31.88
CA ASP A 11 38.64 4.29 -31.56
C ASP A 11 37.69 4.90 -30.49
N VAL A 12 38.12 5.71 -29.50
CA VAL A 12 38.67 7.10 -29.59
C VAL A 12 37.61 8.05 -30.22
N SER A 13 37.17 9.18 -29.66
CA SER A 13 37.73 10.19 -28.73
C SER A 13 36.56 10.84 -27.93
N VAL A 14 36.61 11.93 -27.14
CA VAL A 14 37.57 13.03 -26.87
C VAL A 14 37.48 13.45 -25.39
N ASP A 15 38.52 14.06 -24.83
CA ASP A 15 38.51 14.81 -23.56
C ASP A 15 38.38 16.33 -23.84
N ALA A 16 37.66 17.06 -22.99
CA ALA A 16 37.55 18.51 -23.04
C ALA A 16 37.45 19.18 -21.64
N GLY A 17 38.43 18.90 -20.79
CA GLY A 17 39.25 19.94 -20.15
C GLY A 17 38.61 20.96 -19.18
N GLY A 18 39.15 21.01 -17.95
CA GLY A 18 38.88 22.07 -16.98
C GLY A 18 39.62 21.87 -15.66
N ASP A 19 40.85 22.38 -15.56
CA ASP A 19 41.57 22.44 -14.29
C ASP A 19 40.87 23.40 -13.32
N VAL A 20 40.42 22.89 -12.17
CA VAL A 20 39.96 23.70 -11.04
C VAL A 20 40.61 23.19 -9.76
N VAL A 21 41.74 23.82 -9.47
CA VAL A 21 42.49 23.81 -8.22
C VAL A 21 41.66 23.77 -6.92
N ALA A 22 42.12 22.92 -6.00
CA ALA A 22 42.09 23.06 -4.54
C ALA A 22 40.83 23.67 -3.89
N GLY A 23 39.93 22.79 -3.45
CA GLY A 23 38.94 23.10 -2.40
C GLY A 23 38.66 21.85 -1.58
N ASP A 24 39.10 21.81 -0.33
CA ASP A 24 38.80 20.71 0.59
C ASP A 24 37.28 20.60 0.79
N LYS A 25 36.71 19.55 0.22
CA LYS A 25 35.38 19.07 0.54
C LYS A 25 35.37 17.57 0.33
N VAL A 26 35.05 16.84 1.39
CA VAL A 26 34.82 15.40 1.31
C VAL A 26 33.66 15.16 0.34
N THR A 27 34.00 14.83 -0.90
CA THR A 27 33.05 14.28 -1.85
C THR A 27 32.68 12.90 -1.34
N THR A 28 31.63 12.85 -0.52
CA THR A 28 30.87 11.61 -0.32
C THR A 28 30.36 11.21 -1.70
N THR A 29 31.12 10.34 -2.36
CA THR A 29 30.65 9.65 -3.55
C THR A 29 29.42 8.86 -3.13
N ASN A 30 28.25 9.44 -3.38
CA ASN A 30 27.00 8.70 -3.39
C ASN A 30 27.14 7.68 -4.52
N THR A 31 27.66 6.50 -4.16
CA THR A 31 27.59 5.32 -5.00
C THR A 31 26.11 5.02 -5.13
N SER A 32 25.50 5.59 -6.16
CA SER A 32 24.16 5.28 -6.64
C SER A 32 24.21 3.90 -7.27
N THR A 33 24.48 2.90 -6.44
CA THR A 33 24.30 1.50 -6.78
C THR A 33 22.83 1.36 -7.10
N ASN A 34 22.51 1.15 -8.38
CA ASN A 34 21.21 0.68 -8.82
C ASN A 34 20.98 -0.74 -8.29
N ASN A 35 20.85 -0.86 -6.97
CA ASN A 35 20.15 -1.94 -6.34
C ASN A 35 18.67 -1.69 -6.61
N ILE A 36 18.11 -2.44 -7.55
CA ILE A 36 16.67 -2.70 -7.59
C ILE A 36 16.37 -3.66 -6.44
N THR A 37 16.59 -3.18 -5.21
CA THR A 37 16.00 -3.77 -4.02
C THR A 37 14.55 -3.33 -4.04
N ASN A 38 13.62 -4.28 -4.00
CA ASN A 38 12.21 -3.97 -3.87
C ASN A 38 11.98 -3.42 -2.46
N ASN A 39 12.19 -2.12 -2.27
CA ASN A 39 12.00 -1.42 -1.01
C ASN A 39 10.50 -1.27 -0.72
N TYR A 40 9.85 -2.39 -0.39
CA TYR A 40 8.50 -2.40 0.15
C TYR A 40 8.53 -1.77 1.55
N GLY A 41 7.75 -0.72 1.72
CA GLY A 41 7.65 0.12 2.91
C GLY A 41 7.10 1.49 2.56
N PHE A 42 7.00 2.36 3.56
CA PHE A 42 6.76 3.79 3.33
C PHE A 42 8.07 4.46 2.95
N ALA A 43 8.14 5.20 1.85
CA ALA A 43 9.37 5.90 1.49
C ALA A 43 9.60 7.13 2.40
N GLN A 44 8.51 7.73 2.89
CA GLN A 44 8.55 8.91 3.76
C GLN A 44 7.50 8.84 4.88
N GLU A 45 7.77 9.53 6.00
CA GLU A 45 6.82 9.57 7.13
C GLU A 45 5.48 10.23 6.73
N GLU A 46 5.49 11.17 5.78
CA GLU A 46 4.24 11.75 5.26
C GLU A 46 3.35 10.69 4.59
N GLU A 47 3.92 9.78 3.79
CA GLU A 47 3.17 8.69 3.15
C GLU A 47 2.56 7.74 4.18
N LYS A 48 3.32 7.44 5.26
CA LYS A 48 2.84 6.67 6.40
C LYS A 48 1.65 7.35 7.07
N GLN A 49 1.78 8.63 7.43
CA GLN A 49 0.70 9.37 8.07
C GLN A 49 -0.54 9.49 7.18
N GLN A 50 -0.37 9.74 5.88
CA GLN A 50 -1.47 9.72 4.90
C GLN A 50 -2.15 8.35 4.80
N PHE A 51 -1.40 7.24 4.83
CA PHE A 51 -1.96 5.89 4.83
C PHE A 51 -2.77 5.62 6.11
N LEU A 52 -2.18 5.92 7.28
CA LEU A 52 -2.82 5.72 8.59
C LEU A 52 -4.10 6.56 8.74
N GLN A 53 -4.11 7.79 8.22
CA GLN A 53 -5.33 8.62 8.16
C GLN A 53 -6.40 7.97 7.29
N LYS A 54 -6.06 7.53 6.07
CA LYS A 54 -7.02 6.90 5.15
C LYS A 54 -7.58 5.58 5.72
N MET A 55 -6.83 4.87 6.56
CA MET A 55 -7.34 3.72 7.33
C MET A 55 -8.36 4.12 8.40
N ASP A 56 -8.16 5.24 9.12
CA ASP A 56 -9.17 5.74 10.05
C ASP A 56 -10.43 6.24 9.33
N GLU A 57 -10.29 6.91 8.18
CA GLU A 57 -11.41 7.31 7.34
C GLU A 57 -12.22 6.08 6.88
N LEU A 58 -11.56 5.07 6.30
CA LEU A 58 -12.19 3.81 5.87
C LEU A 58 -12.91 3.12 7.04
N ARG A 59 -12.28 3.07 8.22
CA ARG A 59 -12.89 2.51 9.43
C ARG A 59 -14.12 3.28 9.89
N ASN A 60 -14.13 4.61 9.75
CA ASN A 60 -15.27 5.42 10.12
C ASN A 60 -16.42 5.27 9.14
N TYR A 61 -16.15 5.17 7.83
CA TYR A 61 -17.20 4.84 6.85
C TYR A 61 -17.79 3.44 7.06
N ALA A 62 -16.97 2.43 7.40
CA ALA A 62 -17.48 1.10 7.73
C ALA A 62 -18.43 1.11 8.96
N LYS A 63 -18.13 1.92 9.98
CA LYS A 63 -19.06 2.15 11.11
C LYS A 63 -20.33 2.89 10.70
N GLU A 64 -20.22 3.87 9.79
CA GLU A 64 -21.36 4.64 9.31
C GLU A 64 -22.36 3.72 8.59
N ILE A 65 -21.87 2.81 7.74
CA ILE A 65 -22.70 1.74 7.16
C ILE A 65 -23.30 0.88 8.28
N ASN A 66 -22.49 0.40 9.22
CA ASN A 66 -22.97 -0.45 10.31
C ASN A 66 -24.10 0.21 11.12
N SER A 67 -24.05 1.52 11.33
CA SER A 67 -25.10 2.28 12.02
C SER A 67 -26.37 2.52 11.18
N ARG A 68 -26.39 2.07 9.92
CA ARG A 68 -27.48 2.25 8.95
C ARG A 68 -27.95 0.92 8.35
N VAL A 69 -27.52 -0.22 8.90
CA VAL A 69 -27.95 -1.56 8.44
C VAL A 69 -29.43 -1.80 8.72
N ASP A 70 -29.90 -1.39 9.91
CA ASP A 70 -31.33 -1.43 10.28
C ASP A 70 -32.22 -0.69 9.27
N ASP A 71 -31.76 0.45 8.75
CA ASP A 71 -32.48 1.30 7.78
C ASP A 71 -32.58 0.70 6.37
N LEU A 72 -31.93 -0.45 6.10
CA LEU A 72 -31.92 -1.06 4.77
C LEU A 72 -33.30 -1.67 4.43
N GLU A 73 -33.94 -1.08 3.43
CA GLU A 73 -35.16 -1.62 2.82
C GLU A 73 -34.83 -2.75 1.82
N GLY A 74 -35.70 -3.77 1.76
CA GLY A 74 -35.57 -4.90 0.83
C GLY A 74 -34.52 -5.95 1.24
N VAL A 75 -33.91 -5.81 2.41
CA VAL A 75 -33.00 -6.78 3.04
C VAL A 75 -33.71 -7.38 4.26
N ASP A 76 -33.71 -8.70 4.41
CA ASP A 76 -34.31 -9.39 5.56
C ASP A 76 -33.43 -9.31 6.81
N ASP A 77 -34.03 -9.58 7.99
CA ASP A 77 -33.38 -9.37 9.29
C ASP A 77 -32.17 -10.32 9.48
N ASP A 78 -32.23 -11.56 8.96
CA ASP A 78 -31.10 -12.50 9.00
C ASP A 78 -29.92 -11.97 8.14
N GLN A 79 -30.20 -11.40 6.97
CA GLN A 79 -29.20 -10.72 6.13
C GLN A 79 -28.65 -9.45 6.76
N LYS A 80 -29.44 -8.71 7.55
CA LYS A 80 -28.99 -7.54 8.32
C LYS A 80 -28.04 -7.97 9.43
N GLU A 81 -28.40 -8.95 10.27
CA GLU A 81 -27.54 -9.46 11.34
C GLU A 81 -26.18 -9.96 10.78
N ALA A 82 -26.22 -10.79 9.72
CA ALA A 82 -25.00 -11.28 9.06
C ALA A 82 -24.12 -10.16 8.47
N LEU A 83 -24.72 -9.05 8.06
CA LEU A 83 -24.03 -7.87 7.55
C LEU A 83 -23.42 -7.01 8.66
N GLU A 84 -24.11 -6.84 9.80
CA GLU A 84 -23.55 -6.14 10.97
C GLU A 84 -22.35 -6.89 11.55
N ASP A 85 -22.42 -8.22 11.60
CA ASP A 85 -21.31 -9.08 12.03
C ASP A 85 -20.11 -8.95 11.08
N GLU A 86 -20.33 -9.03 9.76
CA GLU A 86 -19.28 -8.83 8.76
C GLU A 86 -18.66 -7.43 8.89
N LEU A 87 -19.47 -6.37 8.91
CA LEU A 87 -18.99 -4.98 9.07
C LEU A 87 -18.23 -4.78 10.39
N THR A 88 -18.67 -5.42 11.47
CA THR A 88 -17.99 -5.41 12.76
C THR A 88 -16.60 -6.07 12.68
N GLU A 89 -16.46 -7.21 12.00
CA GLU A 89 -15.16 -7.82 11.74
C GLU A 89 -14.31 -6.97 10.78
N GLN A 90 -14.90 -6.35 9.76
CA GLN A 90 -14.21 -5.41 8.87
C GLN A 90 -13.62 -4.22 9.64
N ILE A 91 -14.39 -3.61 10.55
CA ILE A 91 -13.94 -2.52 11.43
C ILE A 91 -12.77 -2.97 12.34
N LYS A 92 -12.75 -4.23 12.79
CA LYS A 92 -11.64 -4.82 13.55
C LYS A 92 -10.41 -5.02 12.65
N ALA A 93 -10.59 -5.57 11.45
CA ALA A 93 -9.52 -5.82 10.48
C ALA A 93 -8.83 -4.53 10.02
N ILE A 94 -9.59 -3.48 9.67
CA ILE A 94 -9.03 -2.16 9.30
C ILE A 94 -8.24 -1.56 10.48
N ARG A 95 -8.73 -1.71 11.73
CA ARG A 95 -8.00 -1.26 12.92
C ARG A 95 -6.68 -2.02 13.11
N GLN A 96 -6.69 -3.33 12.86
CA GLN A 96 -5.49 -4.17 12.99
C GLN A 96 -4.49 -3.88 11.86
N LEU A 97 -4.95 -3.73 10.61
CA LEU A 97 -4.15 -3.29 9.47
C LEU A 97 -3.43 -1.97 9.77
N LYS A 98 -4.17 -0.96 10.25
CA LYS A 98 -3.58 0.31 10.70
C LYS A 98 -2.51 0.11 11.77
N LYS A 99 -2.80 -0.67 12.82
CA LYS A 99 -1.86 -0.94 13.93
C LYS A 99 -0.60 -1.68 13.47
N VAL A 100 -0.70 -2.55 12.47
CA VAL A 100 0.43 -3.29 11.92
C VAL A 100 1.25 -2.40 10.99
N ALA A 101 0.61 -1.60 10.13
CA ALA A 101 1.29 -0.61 9.29
C ALA A 101 2.03 0.47 10.12
N ASP A 102 1.48 0.87 11.26
CA ASP A 102 2.11 1.86 12.15
C ASP A 102 3.44 1.37 12.78
N GLN A 103 3.67 0.04 12.82
CA GLN A 103 4.94 -0.55 13.26
C GLN A 103 6.05 -0.49 12.20
N VAL A 104 5.73 -0.10 10.96
CA VAL A 104 6.73 0.09 9.89
C VAL A 104 7.33 1.48 10.01
N GLU A 105 8.65 1.56 10.13
CA GLU A 105 9.40 2.82 10.08
C GLU A 105 9.53 3.29 8.62
N ALA A 106 9.33 4.58 8.38
CA ALA A 106 9.55 5.14 7.05
C ALA A 106 11.03 5.05 6.63
N GLY A 107 11.27 4.79 5.35
CA GLY A 107 12.60 4.54 4.80
C GLY A 107 13.18 3.15 5.11
N SER A 108 12.44 2.29 5.81
CA SER A 108 12.85 0.92 6.16
C SER A 108 12.10 -0.15 5.36
N GLU A 109 12.76 -1.28 5.12
CA GLU A 109 12.17 -2.46 4.50
C GLU A 109 11.16 -3.14 5.44
N VAL A 110 10.02 -3.56 4.90
CA VAL A 110 8.97 -4.25 5.66
C VAL A 110 9.41 -5.66 6.01
N ALA A 111 9.50 -5.95 7.32
CA ALA A 111 9.79 -7.30 7.79
C ALA A 111 8.74 -8.32 7.29
N PRO A 112 9.13 -9.53 6.83
CA PRO A 112 8.18 -10.51 6.26
C PRO A 112 7.02 -10.90 7.19
N GLY A 113 7.25 -10.92 8.50
CA GLY A 113 6.20 -11.18 9.50
C GLY A 113 5.19 -10.05 9.67
N ILE A 114 5.52 -8.83 9.23
CA ILE A 114 4.61 -7.68 9.14
C ILE A 114 3.84 -7.75 7.82
N ALA A 115 4.53 -7.98 6.68
CA ALA A 115 3.88 -8.17 5.38
C ALA A 115 2.79 -9.24 5.41
N SER A 116 3.06 -10.44 5.95
CA SER A 116 2.06 -11.52 6.06
C SER A 116 0.91 -11.22 7.05
N GLN A 117 1.11 -10.33 8.03
CA GLN A 117 0.00 -9.86 8.87
C GLN A 117 -0.89 -8.89 8.10
N ILE A 118 -0.29 -7.99 7.31
CA ILE A 118 -0.99 -7.02 6.47
C ILE A 118 -1.78 -7.73 5.38
N GLU A 119 -1.16 -8.66 4.64
CA GLU A 119 -1.78 -9.55 3.65
C GLU A 119 -3.10 -10.14 4.18
N LYS A 120 -3.06 -10.82 5.33
CA LYS A 120 -4.25 -11.41 5.96
C LYS A 120 -5.36 -10.39 6.26
N GLN A 121 -5.02 -9.16 6.65
CA GLN A 121 -6.04 -8.13 6.87
C GLN A 121 -6.55 -7.58 5.53
N VAL A 122 -5.68 -7.34 4.56
CA VAL A 122 -6.03 -6.81 3.24
C VAL A 122 -6.91 -7.79 2.45
N ASP A 123 -6.63 -9.09 2.52
CA ASP A 123 -7.46 -10.14 1.93
C ASP A 123 -8.79 -10.28 2.65
N PHE A 124 -8.80 -10.26 3.98
CA PHE A 124 -10.05 -10.26 4.76
C PHE A 124 -10.93 -9.05 4.40
N ILE A 125 -10.34 -7.86 4.23
CA ILE A 125 -11.08 -6.67 3.85
C ILE A 125 -11.54 -6.74 2.38
N SER A 126 -10.71 -7.25 1.47
CA SER A 126 -11.10 -7.48 0.07
C SER A 126 -12.34 -8.38 -0.02
N ASN A 127 -12.31 -9.53 0.66
CA ASN A 127 -13.42 -10.49 0.69
C ASN A 127 -14.72 -9.91 1.28
N GLY A 128 -14.62 -9.05 2.30
CA GLY A 128 -15.80 -8.35 2.85
C GLY A 128 -16.39 -7.33 1.90
N LEU A 129 -15.56 -6.56 1.20
CA LEU A 129 -16.01 -5.62 0.17
C LEU A 129 -16.72 -6.34 -0.98
N ASP A 130 -16.23 -7.52 -1.38
CA ASP A 130 -16.89 -8.34 -2.40
C ASP A 130 -18.28 -8.82 -1.95
N LYS A 131 -18.43 -9.24 -0.68
CA LYS A 131 -19.74 -9.57 -0.10
C LYS A 131 -20.68 -8.37 -0.06
N LEU A 132 -20.17 -7.20 0.36
CA LEU A 132 -20.93 -5.95 0.35
C LEU A 132 -21.40 -5.62 -1.07
N ASN A 133 -20.53 -5.68 -2.08
CA ASN A 133 -20.92 -5.42 -3.47
C ASN A 133 -22.01 -6.40 -3.96
N GLN A 134 -21.90 -7.69 -3.63
CA GLN A 134 -22.92 -8.71 -3.97
C GLN A 134 -24.27 -8.50 -3.26
N LEU A 135 -24.29 -7.90 -2.06
CA LEU A 135 -25.51 -7.47 -1.38
C LEU A 135 -26.09 -6.22 -2.04
N GLY A 136 -25.24 -5.29 -2.48
CA GLY A 136 -25.64 -4.07 -3.19
C GLY A 136 -26.25 -4.31 -4.56
N GLU A 137 -25.86 -5.37 -5.26
CA GLU A 137 -26.53 -5.80 -6.49
C GLU A 137 -27.98 -6.30 -6.26
N LYS A 138 -28.36 -6.58 -5.00
CA LYS A 138 -29.71 -7.07 -4.63
C LYS A 138 -30.63 -5.99 -4.04
N SER A 139 -30.09 -4.89 -3.50
CA SER A 139 -30.88 -3.79 -2.93
C SER A 139 -30.43 -2.43 -3.47
N SER A 140 -31.37 -1.70 -4.11
CA SER A 140 -31.11 -0.38 -4.69
C SER A 140 -30.64 0.65 -3.67
N ASN A 141 -31.16 0.59 -2.45
CA ASN A 141 -30.90 1.57 -1.39
C ASN A 141 -29.59 1.24 -0.65
N PHE A 142 -29.10 0.01 -0.79
CA PHE A 142 -27.84 -0.45 -0.21
C PHE A 142 -26.64 0.23 -0.85
N MET A 143 -26.58 0.30 -2.19
CA MET A 143 -25.43 0.88 -2.91
C MET A 143 -25.28 2.39 -2.66
N GLU A 144 -26.37 3.11 -2.38
CA GLU A 144 -26.30 4.52 -1.93
C GLU A 144 -25.63 4.64 -0.55
N THR A 145 -25.84 3.66 0.33
CA THR A 145 -25.25 3.62 1.67
C THR A 145 -23.79 3.12 1.64
N VAL A 146 -23.48 2.07 0.88
CA VAL A 146 -22.15 1.41 0.91
C VAL A 146 -21.18 1.86 -0.18
N GLY A 147 -21.66 2.48 -1.26
CA GLY A 147 -20.85 2.78 -2.43
C GLY A 147 -19.62 3.63 -2.11
N ASN A 148 -19.73 4.55 -1.15
CA ASN A 148 -18.61 5.35 -0.65
C ASN A 148 -17.49 4.49 -0.02
N VAL A 149 -17.80 3.38 0.66
CA VAL A 149 -16.79 2.44 1.16
C VAL A 149 -16.16 1.66 0.03
N LEU A 150 -16.95 1.09 -0.90
CA LEU A 150 -16.41 0.32 -2.03
C LEU A 150 -15.44 1.16 -2.89
N ILE A 151 -15.83 2.41 -3.19
CA ILE A 151 -15.02 3.37 -3.97
C ILE A 151 -13.74 3.77 -3.23
N LYS A 152 -13.80 4.00 -1.91
CA LYS A 152 -12.63 4.44 -1.13
C LYS A 152 -11.71 3.29 -0.72
N ALA A 153 -12.24 2.12 -0.41
CA ALA A 153 -11.46 1.00 0.10
C ALA A 153 -10.57 0.36 -0.98
N SER A 154 -11.11 0.15 -2.18
CA SER A 154 -10.41 -0.51 -3.30
C SER A 154 -9.02 0.08 -3.61
N PRO A 155 -8.86 1.40 -3.85
CA PRO A 155 -7.53 1.99 -4.09
C PRO A 155 -6.63 1.97 -2.84
N LEU A 156 -7.19 1.94 -1.63
CA LEU A 156 -6.40 1.85 -0.39
C LEU A 156 -5.83 0.45 -0.16
N LEU A 157 -6.61 -0.59 -0.43
CA LEU A 157 -6.15 -1.98 -0.38
C LEU A 157 -5.11 -2.27 -1.46
N LEU A 158 -5.30 -1.74 -2.68
CA LEU A 158 -4.28 -1.83 -3.73
C LEU A 158 -2.99 -1.09 -3.32
N SER A 159 -3.12 0.09 -2.71
CA SER A 159 -1.97 0.85 -2.17
C SER A 159 -1.26 0.05 -1.08
N ALA A 160 -2.01 -0.60 -0.17
CA ALA A 160 -1.44 -1.49 0.84
C ALA A 160 -0.69 -2.67 0.18
N ARG A 161 -1.29 -3.35 -0.80
CA ARG A 161 -0.63 -4.46 -1.49
C ARG A 161 0.71 -4.04 -2.09
N HIS A 162 0.74 -2.90 -2.79
CA HIS A 162 1.96 -2.35 -3.38
C HIS A 162 3.01 -1.95 -2.32
N LEU A 163 2.61 -1.21 -1.28
CA LEU A 163 3.51 -0.76 -0.20
C LEU A 163 4.13 -1.92 0.56
N PHE A 164 3.43 -3.03 0.74
CA PHE A 164 3.87 -4.14 1.58
C PHE A 164 4.33 -5.38 0.80
N GLY A 165 4.47 -5.28 -0.53
CA GLY A 165 4.99 -6.34 -1.39
C GLY A 165 4.08 -7.57 -1.54
N ILE A 166 2.77 -7.35 -1.40
CA ILE A 166 1.75 -8.40 -1.44
C ILE A 166 1.23 -8.52 -2.90
N PRO A 167 1.05 -9.74 -3.43
CA PRO A 167 0.51 -9.96 -4.78
C PRO A 167 -0.96 -9.53 -4.94
#